data_AF-V6JMY1-F1
#
_entry.id   AF-V6JMY1-F1
#
_cell.length_a   1.000
_cell.length_b   1.000
_cell.length_c   1.000
_cell.angle_alpha   90.00
_cell.angle_beta   90.00
_cell.angle_gamma   90.00
#
_symmetry.space_group_name_H-M   'P 1'
#
loop_
_entity.id
_entity.type
_entity.pdbx_description
1 polymer ?
#
loop_
_entity_poly.entity_id
_entity_poly.type
_entity_poly.pdbx_seq_one_letter_code
_entity_poly.pdbx_strand_id
1 'polypeptide(L)'
;MTAATYQYVDLPDASVVTTRALLTARENITDTVAARAMMCIHGGAGFGKTLAVNTCLRALEPGEDVRKITFRARPTARAVRYELFTALDLAGEPPRHPSEFDRLLKTALAERPRTFLVDEAQWLNGEACGARGCS
;
A
#
# COMPACT_ATOMS: atom_id res chain seq x y z
N MET A 1 -2.86 -20.07 18.45
CA MET A 1 -2.13 -19.19 17.51
C MET A 1 -2.65 -17.78 17.70
N THR A 2 -2.00 -16.99 18.55
CA THR A 2 -2.29 -15.57 18.70
C THR A 2 -1.74 -14.84 17.49
N ALA A 3 -2.63 -14.32 16.64
CA ALA A 3 -2.25 -13.42 15.57
C ALA A 3 -1.48 -12.25 16.20
N ALA A 4 -0.33 -11.90 15.65
CA ALA A 4 0.52 -10.83 16.18
C ALA A 4 -0.30 -9.53 16.20
N THR A 5 -0.65 -9.08 17.40
CA THR A 5 -1.41 -7.84 17.59
C THR A 5 -0.57 -6.68 17.06
N TYR A 6 -1.11 -5.91 16.12
CA TYR A 6 -0.45 -4.70 15.66
C TYR A 6 -0.40 -3.69 16.80
N GLN A 7 0.80 -3.43 17.31
CA GLN A 7 1.02 -2.47 18.38
C GLN A 7 1.28 -1.09 17.77
N TYR A 8 0.25 -0.23 17.79
CA TYR A 8 0.30 1.11 17.20
C TYR A 8 1.06 2.12 18.05
N VAL A 9 1.07 1.93 19.37
CA VAL A 9 1.83 2.74 20.32
C VAL A 9 2.53 1.80 21.29
N ASP A 10 3.81 2.02 21.54
CA ASP A 10 4.61 1.27 22.51
C ASP A 10 4.27 1.73 23.94
N LEU A 11 3.01 1.49 24.33
CA LEU A 11 2.49 1.71 25.66
C LEU A 11 2.17 0.33 26.27
N PRO A 12 2.65 0.05 27.49
CA PRO A 12 2.30 -1.19 28.18
C PRO A 12 0.78 -1.29 28.33
N ASP A 13 0.26 -2.51 28.10
CA ASP A 13 -1.17 -2.87 28.16
C ASP A 13 -2.09 -2.21 27.12
N ALA A 14 -1.54 -1.47 26.14
CA ALA A 14 -2.35 -0.96 25.03
C ALA A 14 -2.80 -2.09 24.10
N SER A 15 -4.11 -2.24 23.92
CA SER A 15 -4.70 -3.23 23.02
C SER A 15 -5.61 -2.59 21.98
N VAL A 16 -5.63 -3.17 20.78
CA VAL A 16 -6.54 -2.74 19.71
C VAL A 16 -7.95 -3.26 20.03
N VAL A 17 -8.87 -2.34 20.31
CA VAL A 17 -10.28 -2.69 20.56
C VAL A 17 -11.01 -2.88 19.23
N THR A 18 -11.70 -4.03 19.10
CA THR A 18 -12.52 -4.32 17.94
C THR A 18 -13.77 -3.44 17.91
N THR A 19 -13.81 -2.50 16.97
CA THR A 19 -15.00 -1.70 16.68
C THR A 19 -15.72 -2.22 15.44
N ARG A 20 -17.00 -1.88 15.26
CA ARG A 20 -17.74 -2.19 14.03
C ARG A 20 -17.01 -1.68 12.79
N ALA A 21 -16.45 -0.46 12.86
CA ALA A 21 -15.68 0.13 11.77
C ALA A 21 -14.42 -0.71 11.44
N LEU A 22 -13.72 -1.24 12.45
CA LEU A 22 -12.57 -2.11 12.23
C LEU A 22 -12.96 -3.44 11.57
N LEU A 23 -14.07 -4.05 12.01
CA LEU A 23 -14.57 -5.30 11.44
C LEU A 23 -14.99 -5.12 9.97
N THR A 24 -15.73 -4.05 9.66
CA THR A 24 -16.10 -3.71 8.28
C THR A 24 -14.89 -3.41 7.40
N ALA A 25 -13.88 -2.70 7.93
CA ALA A 25 -12.64 -2.46 7.19
C ALA A 25 -11.92 -3.78 6.88
N ARG A 26 -11.88 -4.72 7.83
CA ARG A 26 -11.25 -6.03 7.64
C ARG A 26 -11.94 -6.85 6.55
N GLU A 27 -13.27 -6.93 6.59
CA GLU A 27 -14.07 -7.64 5.58
C GLU A 27 -13.82 -7.05 4.19
N ASN A 28 -13.97 -5.73 4.05
CA ASN A 28 -13.74 -5.05 2.78
C ASN A 28 -12.31 -5.22 2.25
N ILE A 29 -11.29 -5.15 3.13
CA ILE A 29 -9.88 -5.35 2.73
C ILE A 29 -9.68 -6.79 2.26
N THR A 30 -10.23 -7.77 2.99
CA THR A 30 -10.10 -9.20 2.63
C THR A 30 -10.73 -9.48 1.28
N ASP A 31 -11.95 -8.98 1.06
CA ASP A 31 -12.66 -9.14 -0.21
C ASP A 31 -11.94 -8.44 -1.37
N THR A 32 -11.39 -7.25 -1.11
CA THR A 32 -10.61 -6.49 -2.10
C THR A 32 -9.34 -7.25 -2.52
N VAL A 33 -8.61 -7.80 -1.55
CA VAL A 33 -7.40 -8.58 -1.80
C VAL A 33 -7.74 -9.85 -2.58
N ALA A 34 -8.79 -10.58 -2.16
CA ALA A 34 -9.25 -11.77 -2.86
C ALA A 34 -9.70 -11.47 -4.31
N ALA A 35 -10.36 -10.34 -4.53
CA ALA A 35 -10.78 -9.89 -5.86
C ALA A 35 -9.65 -9.27 -6.70
N ARG A 36 -8.46 -9.07 -6.12
CA ARG A 36 -7.34 -8.32 -6.72
C ARG A 36 -7.76 -6.93 -7.21
N ALA A 37 -8.62 -6.28 -6.44
CA ALA A 37 -9.20 -4.98 -6.76
C ALA A 37 -8.43 -3.84 -6.06
N MET A 38 -8.80 -2.60 -6.39
CA MET A 38 -8.33 -1.42 -5.67
C MET A 38 -9.40 -0.94 -4.69
N MET A 39 -8.99 -0.64 -3.46
CA MET A 39 -9.83 -0.01 -2.45
C MET A 39 -9.17 1.28 -1.95
N CYS A 40 -9.97 2.32 -1.74
CA CYS A 40 -9.54 3.55 -1.10
C CYS A 40 -10.24 3.69 0.26
N ILE A 41 -9.46 3.91 1.31
CA ILE A 41 -9.97 4.17 2.66
C ILE A 41 -9.70 5.63 2.99
N HIS A 42 -10.78 6.41 3.14
CA HIS A 42 -10.71 7.84 3.44
C HIS A 42 -11.43 8.18 4.75
N GLY A 43 -11.10 9.34 5.31
CA GLY A 43 -11.66 9.85 6.57
C GLY A 43 -10.72 10.86 7.22
N GLY A 44 -11.17 11.58 8.25
CA GLY A 44 -10.35 12.59 8.90
C GLY A 44 -9.04 12.04 9.49
N ALA A 45 -8.10 12.93 9.82
CA ALA A 45 -6.91 12.55 10.59
C ALA A 45 -7.33 12.06 12.00
N GLY A 46 -6.60 11.09 12.56
CA GLY A 46 -6.87 10.59 13.91
C GLY A 46 -7.97 9.51 14.04
N PHE A 47 -8.72 9.21 12.97
CA PHE A 47 -9.76 8.15 12.99
C PHE A 47 -9.22 6.71 12.93
N GLY A 48 -7.91 6.51 13.12
CA GLY A 48 -7.32 5.17 13.15
C GLY A 48 -7.32 4.41 11.82
N LYS A 49 -7.41 5.09 10.67
CA LYS A 49 -7.35 4.43 9.34
C LYS A 49 -6.08 3.61 9.16
N THR A 50 -4.93 4.23 9.44
CA THR A 50 -3.63 3.57 9.38
C THR A 50 -3.57 2.39 10.35
N LEU A 51 -4.08 2.54 11.57
CA LEU A 51 -4.22 1.46 12.56
C LEU A 51 -5.04 0.29 11.99
N ALA A 52 -6.24 0.57 11.49
CA ALA A 52 -7.15 -0.44 10.96
C ALA A 52 -6.52 -1.21 9.79
N VAL A 53 -5.95 -0.50 8.82
CA VAL A 53 -5.35 -1.11 7.63
C VAL A 53 -4.12 -1.95 7.99
N ASN A 54 -3.20 -1.43 8.82
CA ASN A 54 -2.02 -2.19 9.21
C ASN A 54 -2.39 -3.42 10.06
N THR A 55 -3.42 -3.32 10.91
CA THR A 55 -3.92 -4.47 11.69
C THR A 55 -4.50 -5.55 10.77
N CYS A 56 -5.29 -5.16 9.77
CA CYS A 56 -5.91 -6.10 8.85
C CYS A 56 -4.89 -6.76 7.92
N LEU A 57 -3.97 -5.98 7.34
CA LEU A 57 -2.94 -6.51 6.44
C LEU A 57 -1.98 -7.45 7.15
N ARG A 58 -1.58 -7.16 8.40
CA ARG A 58 -0.78 -8.09 9.21
C ARG A 58 -1.49 -9.40 9.52
N ALA A 59 -2.81 -9.39 9.58
CA ALA A 59 -3.59 -10.61 9.75
C ALA A 59 -3.69 -11.44 8.46
N LEU A 60 -3.46 -10.83 7.29
CA LEU A 60 -3.39 -11.50 5.99
C LEU A 60 -1.99 -12.06 5.71
N GLU A 61 -0.95 -11.47 6.29
CA GLU A 61 0.39 -12.09 6.32
C GLU A 61 0.35 -13.34 7.23
N PRO A 62 0.90 -14.50 6.80
CA PRO A 62 1.87 -14.73 5.73
C PRO A 62 1.28 -15.18 4.38
N GLY A 63 -0.04 -15.23 4.22
CA GLY A 63 -0.70 -15.70 2.99
C GLY A 63 -0.57 -14.74 1.81
N GLU A 64 -0.38 -13.45 2.10
CA GLU A 64 -0.31 -12.38 1.12
C GLU A 64 1.04 -11.64 1.19
N ASP A 65 1.63 -11.32 0.03
CA ASP A 65 2.84 -10.50 -0.07
C ASP A 65 2.44 -9.02 -0.08
N VAL A 66 2.41 -8.40 1.10
CA VAL A 66 1.98 -7.01 1.29
C VAL A 66 3.20 -6.07 1.24
N ARG A 67 3.17 -5.10 0.32
CA ARG A 67 4.21 -4.05 0.21
C ARG A 67 3.63 -2.69 0.57
N LYS A 68 4.17 -2.06 1.61
CA LYS A 68 3.79 -0.70 2.01
C LYS A 68 4.64 0.34 1.27
N ILE A 69 3.96 1.32 0.70
CA ILE A 69 4.54 2.49 0.05
C ILE A 69 3.98 3.74 0.71
N THR A 70 4.83 4.73 0.97
CA THR A 70 4.41 6.01 1.57
C THR A 70 5.02 7.16 0.80
N PHE A 71 4.18 8.08 0.32
CA PHE A 71 4.66 9.27 -0.40
C PHE A 71 4.81 10.45 0.58
N ARG A 72 6.02 11.02 0.64
CA ARG A 72 6.35 12.08 1.63
C ARG A 72 6.08 13.51 1.18
N ALA A 73 5.71 13.75 -0.06
CA ALA A 73 5.24 15.00 -0.65
C ALA A 73 5.05 14.71 -2.14
N ARG A 74 4.24 15.53 -2.87
CA ARG A 74 3.96 15.44 -4.33
C ARG A 74 5.09 14.74 -5.11
N PRO A 75 5.04 13.40 -5.24
CA PRO A 75 6.18 12.66 -5.73
C PRO A 75 6.25 12.87 -7.23
N THR A 76 7.45 12.97 -7.79
CA THR A 76 7.59 12.96 -9.25
C THR A 76 7.29 11.55 -9.78
N ALA A 77 6.94 11.42 -11.06
CA ALA A 77 6.79 10.11 -11.70
C ALA A 77 8.03 9.22 -11.58
N ARG A 78 9.22 9.83 -11.49
CA ARG A 78 10.46 9.12 -11.21
C ARG A 78 10.46 8.61 -9.77
N ALA A 79 10.14 9.46 -8.79
CA ALA A 79 10.08 9.04 -7.39
C ALA A 79 9.08 7.89 -7.18
N VAL A 80 7.90 7.94 -7.78
CA VAL A 80 6.91 6.85 -7.70
C VAL A 80 7.48 5.53 -8.23
N ARG A 81 8.14 5.55 -9.38
CA ARG A 81 8.80 4.36 -9.94
C ARG A 81 9.89 3.81 -9.04
N TYR A 82 10.68 4.69 -8.42
CA TYR A 82 11.72 4.31 -7.47
C TYR A 82 11.14 3.68 -6.20
N GLU A 83 10.09 4.28 -5.63
CA GLU A 83 9.40 3.71 -4.47
C GLU A 83 8.81 2.34 -4.79
N LEU A 84 8.22 2.17 -5.98
CA LEU A 84 7.74 0.86 -6.45
C LEU A 84 8.87 -0.16 -6.63
N PHE A 85 10.00 0.25 -7.21
CA PHE A 85 11.17 -0.60 -7.39
C PHE A 85 11.72 -1.10 -6.05
N THR A 86 11.89 -0.18 -5.10
CA THR A 86 12.35 -0.49 -3.74
C THR A 86 11.34 -1.36 -3.00
N ALA A 87 10.04 -1.02 -3.07
CA ALA A 87 8.99 -1.79 -2.41
C ALA A 87 8.82 -3.18 -3.02
N LEU A 88 9.15 -3.38 -4.29
CA LEU A 88 9.17 -4.67 -4.96
C LEU A 88 10.45 -5.49 -4.68
N ASP A 89 11.46 -4.90 -4.05
CA ASP A 89 12.78 -5.52 -3.82
C ASP A 89 13.37 -6.09 -5.12
N LEU A 90 13.29 -5.30 -6.21
CA LEU A 90 13.81 -5.73 -7.50
C LEU A 90 15.33 -5.68 -7.51
N ALA A 91 15.94 -6.75 -8.02
CA ALA A 91 17.39 -6.80 -8.16
C ALA A 91 17.89 -5.86 -9.27
N GLY A 92 19.07 -5.28 -9.04
CA GLY A 92 19.79 -4.47 -10.02
C GLY A 92 19.64 -2.97 -9.81
N GLU A 93 20.08 -2.19 -10.81
CA GLU A 93 19.95 -0.74 -10.80
C GLU A 93 18.66 -0.28 -11.49
N PRO A 94 18.00 0.76 -10.94
CA PRO A 94 16.80 1.33 -11.55
C PRO A 94 17.11 1.90 -12.95
N PRO A 95 16.33 1.53 -13.98
CA PRO A 95 16.56 1.99 -15.35
C PRO A 95 16.56 3.52 -15.47
N ARG A 96 17.39 4.05 -16.37
CA ARG A 96 17.46 5.50 -16.64
C ARG A 96 16.29 5.98 -17.50
N HIS A 97 15.79 5.13 -18.40
CA HIS A 97 14.72 5.46 -19.32
C HIS A 97 13.34 5.12 -18.73
N PRO A 98 12.36 6.06 -18.75
CA PRO A 98 11.03 5.83 -18.19
C PRO A 98 10.30 4.62 -18.76
N SER A 99 10.39 4.41 -20.08
CA SER A 99 9.72 3.30 -20.76
C SER A 99 10.26 1.93 -20.33
N GLU A 100 11.57 1.80 -20.14
CA GLU A 100 12.20 0.58 -19.65
C GLU A 100 11.82 0.31 -18.20
N PHE A 101 11.79 1.37 -17.38
CA PHE A 101 11.35 1.29 -16.00
C PHE A 101 9.89 0.79 -15.91
N ASP A 102 8.99 1.39 -16.68
CA ASP A 102 7.57 0.99 -16.69
C ASP A 102 7.40 -0.45 -17.17
N ARG A 103 8.21 -0.90 -18.15
CA ARG A 103 8.21 -2.30 -18.59
C ARG A 103 8.71 -3.23 -17.49
N LEU A 104 9.80 -2.90 -16.81
CA LEU A 104 10.35 -3.70 -15.71
C LEU A 104 9.32 -3.87 -14.58
N LEU A 105 8.68 -2.77 -14.16
CA LEU A 105 7.65 -2.81 -13.12
C LEU A 105 6.45 -3.65 -13.57
N LYS A 106 5.97 -3.49 -14.80
CA LYS A 106 4.86 -4.29 -15.34
C LYS A 106 5.19 -5.77 -15.39
N THR A 107 6.40 -6.14 -15.82
CA THR A 107 6.85 -7.54 -15.84
C THR A 107 6.89 -8.11 -14.42
N ALA A 108 7.51 -7.40 -13.47
CA ALA A 108 7.60 -7.87 -12.09
C ALA A 108 6.22 -8.04 -11.42
N LEU A 109 5.28 -7.14 -11.72
CA LEU A 109 3.90 -7.20 -11.24
C LEU A 109 3.11 -8.34 -11.89
N ALA A 110 3.40 -8.68 -13.15
CA ALA A 110 2.78 -9.78 -13.87
C ALA A 110 3.29 -11.16 -13.40
N GLU A 111 4.57 -11.27 -13.07
CA GLU A 111 5.17 -12.51 -12.58
C GLU A 111 4.61 -12.95 -11.23
N ARG A 112 4.41 -11.99 -10.32
CA ARG A 112 3.84 -12.25 -9.00
C ARG A 112 2.88 -11.13 -8.60
N PRO A 113 1.57 -11.41 -8.53
CA PRO A 113 0.62 -10.45 -7.99
C PRO A 113 0.94 -10.20 -6.51
N ARG A 114 0.96 -8.92 -6.12
CA ARG A 114 1.27 -8.46 -4.75
C ARG A 114 0.24 -7.43 -4.31
N THR A 115 0.04 -7.34 -3.01
CA THR A 115 -0.89 -6.36 -2.42
C THR A 115 -0.10 -5.11 -2.06
N PHE A 116 -0.45 -3.96 -2.65
CA PHE A 116 0.17 -2.68 -2.32
C PHE A 116 -0.69 -1.89 -1.36
N LEU A 117 -0.10 -1.51 -0.23
CA LEU A 117 -0.63 -0.47 0.61
C LEU A 117 0.01 0.87 0.24
N VAL A 118 -0.76 1.77 -0.34
CA VAL A 118 -0.32 3.15 -0.59
C VAL A 118 -0.84 4.06 0.52
N ASP A 119 0.05 4.51 1.39
CA ASP A 119 -0.23 5.48 2.43
C ASP A 119 -0.07 6.91 1.91
N GLU A 120 -0.88 7.83 2.42
CA GLU A 120 -0.90 9.24 2.00
C GLU A 120 -1.07 9.43 0.47
N ALA A 121 -1.94 8.61 -0.14
CA ALA A 121 -2.17 8.57 -1.58
C ALA A 121 -2.62 9.91 -2.19
N GLN A 122 -3.13 10.86 -1.39
CA GLN A 122 -3.50 12.19 -1.87
C GLN A 122 -2.32 12.98 -2.45
N TRP A 123 -1.08 12.54 -2.21
CA TRP A 123 0.09 13.14 -2.84
C TRP A 123 0.31 12.65 -4.27
N LEU A 124 -0.25 11.51 -4.67
CA LEU A 124 -0.23 11.01 -6.05
C LEU A 124 -1.16 11.87 -6.92
N ASN A 125 -0.64 12.97 -7.43
CA ASN A 125 -1.36 13.79 -8.40
C ASN A 125 -1.24 13.18 -9.81
N GLY A 126 -2.19 13.47 -10.72
CA GLY A 126 -2.13 12.99 -12.12
C GLY A 126 -0.82 13.35 -12.85
N GLU A 127 -0.17 14.45 -12.46
CA GLU A 127 1.15 14.84 -12.94
C GLU A 127 2.28 13.87 -12.52
N ALA A 128 2.14 13.24 -11.34
CA ALA A 128 3.04 12.21 -10.85
C ALA A 128 2.87 10.87 -11.59
N CYS A 129 1.67 10.57 -12.10
CA CYS A 129 1.45 9.39 -12.94
C CYS A 129 1.86 9.59 -14.41
N GLY A 130 2.37 10.77 -14.78
CA GLY A 130 2.74 11.07 -16.17
C GLY A 130 1.55 11.31 -17.11
N ALA A 131 0.34 11.52 -16.57
CA ALA A 131 -0.83 11.88 -17.36
C ALA A 131 -0.79 13.37 -17.73
N ARG A 132 0.16 13.76 -18.59
CA ARG A 132 0.04 14.99 -19.38
C ARG A 132 -0.28 14.58 -20.81
N GLY A 133 -1.54 14.77 -21.21
CA GLY A 133 -1.98 14.63 -22.59
C GLY A 133 -3.20 13.73 -22.75
N CYS A 134 -4.36 14.19 -22.29
CA CYS A 134 -5.67 13.87 -22.86
C CYS A 134 -6.59 15.05 -22.48
N SER A 135 -6.50 16.11 -23.27
CA SER A 135 -7.54 17.14 -23.43
C SER A 135 -8.19 16.91 -24.78
#